data_AF-A0A8T0VLG2-F1
#
_entry.id   AF-A0A8T0VLG2-F1
#
_cell.length_a   1.000
_cell.length_b   1.000
_cell.length_c   1.000
_cell.angle_alpha   90.00
_cell.angle_beta   90.00
_cell.angle_gamma   90.00
#
_symmetry.space_group_name_H-M   'P 1'
#
loop_
_entity.id
_entity.type
_entity.pdbx_description
1 polymer ?
#
loop_
_entity_poly.entity_id
_entity_poly.type
_entity_poly.pdbx_seq_one_letter_code
_entity_poly.pdbx_strand_id
1 'polypeptide(L)'
;MATSTLSTSCTLSSNFGIQVSTDAVKSPSVSFVRHPSVTSGLKTFRKLGLAAMAVYNVKLVSPEGDVHEFEAQDDTYILDSAESAGVELPYSCRAGACSTCAGEIEAGIVDQSDGSFLDDAQQAEGYVLT
;
A
#
# COMPACT_ATOMS: atom_id res chain seq x y z
N MET A 1 -34.82 -43.77 -21.53
CA MET A 1 -34.06 -43.26 -22.69
C MET A 1 -34.02 -41.75 -22.49
N ALA A 2 -32.92 -41.05 -22.19
CA ALA A 2 -31.50 -41.32 -22.39
C ALA A 2 -30.68 -40.81 -21.19
N THR A 3 -29.58 -41.51 -20.97
CA THR A 3 -28.47 -41.25 -20.05
C THR A 3 -27.61 -40.10 -20.58
N SER A 4 -27.02 -39.30 -19.71
CA SER A 4 -25.94 -38.39 -20.09
C SER A 4 -24.88 -38.36 -18.99
N THR A 5 -23.79 -39.04 -19.27
CA THR A 5 -22.52 -39.06 -18.54
C THR A 5 -21.69 -37.84 -18.92
N LEU A 6 -21.19 -37.10 -17.95
CA LEU A 6 -20.18 -36.06 -18.17
C LEU A 6 -18.94 -36.35 -17.33
N SER A 7 -17.81 -36.23 -18.02
CA SER A 7 -16.49 -36.74 -17.70
C SER A 7 -15.75 -35.75 -16.80
N THR A 8 -15.39 -36.17 -15.59
CA THR A 8 -14.58 -35.39 -14.67
C THR A 8 -13.10 -35.67 -14.94
N SER A 9 -12.38 -34.70 -15.48
CA SER A 9 -10.92 -34.70 -15.45
C SER A 9 -10.41 -33.26 -15.45
N CYS A 10 -9.89 -32.82 -14.30
CA CYS A 10 -8.95 -31.70 -14.21
C CYS A 10 -8.02 -31.97 -13.04
N THR A 11 -6.77 -32.26 -13.39
CA THR A 11 -5.63 -32.55 -12.54
C THR A 11 -5.20 -31.30 -11.76
N LEU A 12 -5.25 -31.38 -10.43
CA LEU A 12 -4.74 -30.37 -9.51
C LEU A 12 -3.22 -30.51 -9.39
N SER A 13 -2.46 -29.59 -10.02
CA SER A 13 -1.03 -29.43 -9.72
C SER A 13 -0.87 -28.52 -8.51
N SER A 14 -0.50 -29.12 -7.38
CA SER A 14 -0.05 -28.43 -6.18
C SER A 14 1.45 -28.17 -6.31
N ASN A 15 1.87 -26.92 -6.23
CA ASN A 15 3.27 -26.54 -6.12
C ASN A 15 3.46 -25.69 -4.87
N PHE A 16 3.67 -26.37 -3.74
CA PHE A 16 4.08 -25.74 -2.48
C PHE A 16 5.30 -26.49 -1.97
N GLY A 17 6.46 -25.85 -2.09
CA GLY A 17 7.76 -26.41 -1.72
C GLY A 17 8.68 -25.30 -1.26
N ILE A 18 8.50 -24.91 0.00
CA ILE A 18 9.39 -24.04 0.76
C ILE A 18 10.76 -24.75 0.85
N GLN A 19 11.79 -24.15 0.28
CA GLN A 19 13.17 -24.62 0.43
C GLN A 19 13.78 -24.01 1.70
N VAL A 20 13.72 -24.76 2.79
CA VAL A 20 14.58 -24.56 3.96
C VAL A 20 15.92 -25.23 3.63
N SER A 21 16.99 -24.45 3.50
CA SER A 21 18.35 -24.97 3.43
C SER A 21 19.05 -24.73 4.77
N THR A 22 19.22 -25.80 5.53
CA THR A 22 20.13 -25.86 6.70
C THR A 22 21.45 -26.51 6.29
N ASP A 23 22.53 -25.89 6.78
CA ASP A 23 23.87 -26.38 7.10
C ASP A 23 24.54 -27.48 6.26
N ALA A 24 25.76 -27.20 5.77
CA ALA A 24 26.96 -27.66 6.47
C ALA A 24 28.23 -27.45 5.62
N VAL A 25 29.21 -26.84 6.27
CA VAL A 25 30.58 -26.55 5.85
C VAL A 25 31.33 -27.79 5.35
N LYS A 26 32.05 -27.66 4.23
CA LYS A 26 33.25 -28.47 3.97
C LYS A 26 34.30 -27.70 3.17
N SER A 27 35.37 -27.30 3.87
CA SER A 27 36.65 -26.89 3.27
C SER A 27 37.40 -28.12 2.76
N PRO A 28 38.28 -27.96 1.75
CA PRO A 28 39.71 -28.06 2.07
C PRO A 28 40.61 -27.08 1.32
N SER A 29 41.61 -26.60 2.08
CA SER A 29 43.03 -26.45 1.77
C SER A 29 43.51 -25.88 0.41
N VAL A 30 44.00 -24.64 0.52
CA VAL A 30 45.26 -24.08 -0.02
C VAL A 30 45.44 -24.03 -1.54
N SER A 31 45.45 -22.80 -2.09
CA SER A 31 46.64 -22.25 -2.74
C SER A 31 46.53 -20.73 -2.92
N PHE A 32 47.59 -20.09 -2.46
CA PHE A 32 47.94 -18.68 -2.54
C PHE A 32 48.21 -18.25 -3.99
N VAL A 33 47.46 -17.26 -4.49
CA VAL A 33 47.89 -16.44 -5.62
C VAL A 33 47.58 -14.97 -5.32
N ARG A 34 48.63 -14.16 -5.44
CA ARG A 34 48.68 -12.72 -5.16
C ARG A 34 48.50 -11.98 -6.48
N HIS A 35 47.39 -11.26 -6.67
CA HIS A 35 47.23 -10.34 -7.81
C HIS A 35 47.31 -8.87 -7.35
N PRO A 36 48.00 -7.99 -8.11
CA PRO A 36 48.26 -6.61 -7.71
C PRO A 36 47.16 -5.65 -8.18
N SER A 37 46.99 -4.60 -7.36
CA SER A 37 46.70 -3.19 -7.67
C SER A 37 45.90 -2.76 -8.91
N VAL A 38 45.08 -1.74 -8.63
CA VAL A 38 44.69 -0.54 -9.40
C VAL A 38 43.35 -0.47 -10.17
N THR A 39 42.63 0.59 -9.77
CA THR A 39 41.50 1.29 -10.40
C THR A 39 40.16 0.55 -10.33
N SER A 40 39.02 1.12 -9.93
CA SER A 40 38.60 2.53 -9.97
C SER A 40 37.69 2.80 -8.78
N GLY A 41 37.96 3.91 -8.08
CA GLY A 41 36.98 4.48 -7.17
C GLY A 41 35.81 5.01 -7.99
N LEU A 42 34.62 4.45 -7.82
CA LEU A 42 33.39 5.19 -8.00
C LEU A 42 32.70 5.27 -6.65
N LYS A 43 32.99 6.39 -6.00
CA LYS A 43 32.17 6.99 -4.96
C LYS A 43 30.72 7.05 -5.45
N THR A 44 29.91 6.06 -5.11
CA THR A 44 28.44 6.20 -5.15
C THR A 44 28.03 7.12 -4.01
N PHE A 45 28.37 8.40 -4.16
CA PHE A 45 27.91 9.45 -3.29
C PHE A 45 26.45 9.74 -3.65
N ARG A 46 25.60 9.49 -2.65
CA ARG A 46 24.39 10.23 -2.30
C ARG A 46 23.32 10.34 -3.39
N LYS A 47 22.30 9.49 -3.24
CA LYS A 47 20.93 9.98 -3.35
C LYS A 47 20.10 9.42 -2.20
N LEU A 48 20.43 9.84 -0.97
CA LEU A 48 19.41 9.94 0.08
C LEU A 48 18.50 11.08 -0.41
N GLY A 49 17.47 10.73 -1.17
CA GLY A 49 16.40 11.64 -1.51
C GLY A 49 15.69 11.98 -0.21
N LEU A 50 15.88 13.21 0.26
CA LEU A 50 14.96 13.81 1.21
C LEU A 50 13.66 13.98 0.43
N ALA A 51 12.68 13.09 0.63
CA ALA A 51 11.36 13.28 0.08
C ALA A 51 10.83 14.61 0.63
N ALA A 52 10.54 15.57 -0.25
CA ALA A 52 9.86 16.78 0.16
C ALA A 52 8.42 16.38 0.44
N MET A 53 8.02 16.40 1.71
CA MET A 53 6.65 16.11 2.14
C MET A 53 5.77 17.24 1.58
N ALA A 54 4.80 16.88 0.74
CA ALA A 54 3.84 17.85 0.24
C ALA A 54 2.73 18.04 1.29
N VAL A 55 2.25 19.27 1.42
CA VAL A 55 1.14 19.60 2.31
C VAL A 55 0.00 20.11 1.45
N TYR A 56 -1.18 19.54 1.66
CA TYR A 56 -2.41 19.88 0.95
C TYR A 56 -3.41 20.51 1.91
N ASN A 57 -4.16 21.50 1.41
CA ASN A 57 -5.29 22.05 2.15
C ASN A 57 -6.53 21.21 1.86
N VAL A 58 -7.05 20.55 2.89
CA VAL A 58 -8.27 19.75 2.82
C VAL A 58 -9.42 20.56 3.42
N LYS A 59 -10.53 20.58 2.70
CA LYS A 59 -11.77 21.23 3.12
C LYS A 59 -12.86 20.18 3.27
N LEU A 60 -13.33 19.99 4.50
CA LEU A 60 -14.45 19.12 4.82
C LEU A 60 -15.73 19.94 4.98
N VAL A 61 -16.81 19.43 4.39
CA VAL A 61 -18.15 20.02 4.47
C VAL A 61 -19.05 19.01 5.17
N SER A 62 -19.55 19.39 6.34
CA SER A 62 -20.50 18.57 7.10
C SER A 62 -21.89 18.63 6.45
N PRO A 63 -22.72 17.59 6.63
CA PRO A 63 -24.10 17.60 6.14
C PRO A 63 -24.96 18.70 6.78
N GLU A 64 -24.56 19.23 7.94
CA GLU A 64 -25.19 20.38 8.61
C GLU A 64 -24.78 21.74 8.00
N GLY A 65 -23.79 21.74 7.10
CA GLY A 65 -23.28 22.95 6.43
C GLY A 65 -22.05 23.56 7.10
N ASP A 66 -21.53 22.97 8.17
CA ASP A 66 -20.26 23.39 8.78
C ASP A 66 -19.08 23.08 7.85
N VAL A 67 -18.10 23.98 7.84
CA VAL A 67 -16.92 23.89 6.98
C VAL A 67 -15.68 23.87 7.86
N HIS A 68 -14.85 22.86 7.67
CA HIS A 68 -13.57 22.72 8.35
C HIS A 68 -12.43 22.68 7.32
N GLU A 69 -11.41 23.49 7.54
CA GLU A 69 -10.22 23.56 6.68
C GLU A 69 -8.98 23.23 7.52
N PHE A 70 -8.16 22.30 7.04
CA PHE A 70 -6.92 21.91 7.71
C PHE A 70 -5.87 21.45 6.69
N GLU A 71 -4.63 21.41 7.16
CA GLU A 71 -3.48 20.94 6.38
C GLU A 71 -3.30 19.43 6.59
N ALA A 72 -3.17 18.68 5.49
CA ALA A 72 -2.88 17.25 5.49
C ALA A 72 -1.57 16.99 4.74
N GLN A 73 -0.72 16.13 5.29
CA GLN A 73 0.51 15.69 4.61
C GLN A 73 0.18 14.63 3.55
N ASP A 74 1.04 14.50 2.55
CA ASP A 74 0.89 13.53 1.46
C ASP A 74 1.05 12.07 1.89
N ASP A 75 1.65 11.82 3.06
CA ASP A 75 1.88 10.51 3.65
C ASP A 75 0.97 10.21 4.86
N THR A 76 -0.03 11.05 5.12
CA THR A 76 -0.92 10.95 6.28
C THR A 76 -2.37 10.82 5.83
N TYR A 77 -3.17 10.00 6.52
CA TYR A 77 -4.59 9.87 6.24
C TYR A 77 -5.35 11.17 6.56
N ILE A 78 -6.43 11.41 5.82
CA ILE A 78 -7.26 12.60 5.98
C ILE A 78 -7.92 12.59 7.36
N LEU A 79 -8.40 11.41 7.81
CA LEU A 79 -8.96 11.22 9.14
C LEU A 79 -7.99 11.64 10.26
N ASP A 80 -6.73 11.21 10.19
CA ASP A 80 -5.72 11.53 11.22
C ASP A 80 -5.38 13.04 11.23
N SER A 81 -5.33 13.65 10.05
CA SER A 81 -5.12 15.09 9.89
C SER A 81 -6.31 15.89 10.43
N ALA A 82 -7.54 15.42 10.21
CA ALA A 82 -8.76 16.01 10.74
C ALA A 82 -8.80 15.93 12.28
N GLU A 83 -8.48 14.76 12.86
CA GLU A 83 -8.41 14.57 14.31
C GLU A 83 -7.36 15.49 14.94
N SER A 84 -6.20 15.65 14.29
CA SER A 84 -5.13 16.56 14.73
C SER A 84 -5.55 18.04 14.68
N ALA A 85 -6.44 18.40 13.75
CA ALA A 85 -7.04 19.73 13.65
C ALA A 85 -8.22 19.93 14.62
N GLY A 86 -8.62 18.90 15.37
CA GLY A 86 -9.75 18.93 16.30
C GLY A 86 -11.12 18.79 15.64
N VAL A 87 -11.16 18.22 14.43
CA VAL A 87 -12.39 17.89 13.70
C VAL A 87 -12.72 16.42 13.95
N GLU A 88 -13.87 16.15 14.55
CA GLU A 88 -14.32 14.77 14.82
C GLU A 88 -15.14 14.26 13.62
N LEU A 89 -14.64 13.20 12.97
CA LEU A 89 -15.32 12.52 11.87
C LEU A 89 -15.88 11.17 12.31
N PRO A 90 -16.96 10.68 11.69
CA PRO A 90 -17.46 9.34 11.98
C PRO A 90 -16.50 8.26 11.48
N TYR A 91 -15.99 7.41 12.38
CA TYR A 91 -15.16 6.25 12.02
C TYR A 91 -15.48 5.02 12.87
N SER A 92 -15.04 3.85 12.42
CA SER A 92 -15.17 2.59 13.16
C SER A 92 -13.95 1.69 13.00
N CYS A 93 -13.74 1.11 11.81
CA CYS A 93 -12.69 0.09 11.64
C CYS A 93 -11.26 0.66 11.51
N ARG A 94 -11.12 1.90 11.03
CA ARG A 94 -9.82 2.54 10.70
C ARG A 94 -8.88 1.65 9.87
N ALA A 95 -9.46 0.79 9.04
CA ALA A 95 -8.76 -0.23 8.26
C ALA A 95 -9.30 -0.35 6.83
N GLY A 96 -10.09 0.62 6.37
CA GLY A 96 -10.65 0.61 5.00
C GLY A 96 -11.65 -0.52 4.71
N ALA A 97 -12.20 -1.17 5.74
CA ALA A 97 -13.04 -2.36 5.64
C ALA A 97 -14.53 -2.12 6.00
N CYS A 98 -14.93 -0.88 6.24
CA CYS A 98 -16.31 -0.49 6.53
C CYS A 98 -16.68 0.84 5.87
N SER A 99 -17.97 1.15 5.80
CA SER A 99 -18.50 2.41 5.23
C SER A 99 -18.66 3.57 6.22
N THR A 100 -18.25 3.42 7.48
CA THR A 100 -18.55 4.46 8.50
C THR A 100 -17.90 5.81 8.20
N CYS A 101 -16.68 5.81 7.65
CA CYS A 101 -15.93 7.02 7.29
C CYS A 101 -16.07 7.40 5.80
N ALA A 102 -17.13 6.92 5.14
CA ALA A 102 -17.38 7.23 3.75
C ALA A 102 -17.75 8.71 3.57
N GLY A 103 -17.09 9.36 2.60
CA GLY A 103 -17.37 10.71 2.13
C GLY A 103 -17.42 10.77 0.60
N GLU A 104 -17.70 11.94 0.07
CA GLU A 104 -17.74 12.22 -1.38
C GLU A 104 -16.78 13.36 -1.72
N ILE A 105 -15.99 13.19 -2.78
CA ILE A 105 -15.04 14.19 -3.24
C ILE A 105 -15.77 15.20 -4.15
N GLU A 106 -15.95 16.44 -3.68
CA GLU A 106 -16.43 17.52 -4.54
C GLU A 106 -15.34 18.07 -5.48
N ALA A 107 -14.09 18.11 -5.01
CA ALA A 107 -12.95 18.60 -5.77
C ALA A 107 -11.63 17.97 -5.29
N GLY A 108 -10.77 17.63 -6.23
CA GLY A 108 -9.45 17.04 -5.94
C GLY A 108 -9.38 15.55 -6.29
N ILE A 109 -8.27 14.92 -5.90
CA ILE A 109 -8.02 13.49 -6.09
C ILE A 109 -7.36 12.98 -4.82
N VAL A 110 -7.80 11.82 -4.34
CA VAL A 110 -7.27 11.15 -3.15
C VAL A 110 -6.80 9.75 -3.56
N ASP A 111 -5.70 9.30 -2.99
CA ASP A 111 -5.28 7.89 -3.10
C ASP A 111 -5.92 7.10 -1.96
N GLN A 112 -6.68 6.07 -2.31
CA GLN A 112 -7.35 5.18 -1.35
C GLN A 112 -7.06 3.70 -1.61
N SER A 113 -5.89 3.38 -2.17
CA SER A 113 -5.50 2.01 -2.51
C SER A 113 -5.48 1.04 -1.33
N ASP A 114 -5.37 1.55 -0.10
CA ASP A 114 -5.38 0.75 1.12
C ASP A 114 -6.80 0.29 1.53
N GLY A 115 -7.83 0.95 1.00
CA GLY A 115 -9.23 0.60 1.25
C GLY A 115 -9.69 -0.60 0.42
N SER A 116 -10.53 -1.46 1.01
CA SER A 116 -11.06 -2.65 0.33
C SER A 116 -12.60 -2.71 0.30
N PHE A 117 -13.28 -1.74 0.91
CA PHE A 117 -14.74 -1.76 1.02
C PHE A 117 -15.46 -1.22 -0.23
N LEU A 118 -14.92 -0.19 -0.88
CA LEU A 118 -15.52 0.44 -2.06
C LEU A 118 -15.09 -0.26 -3.34
N ASP A 119 -16.04 -0.54 -4.23
CA ASP A 119 -15.74 -1.03 -5.58
C ASP A 119 -15.33 0.10 -6.54
N ASP A 120 -14.72 -0.27 -7.67
CA ASP A 120 -14.21 0.71 -8.65
C ASP A 120 -15.29 1.68 -9.18
N ALA A 121 -16.56 1.26 -9.21
CA ALA A 121 -17.64 2.12 -9.68
C ALA A 121 -17.96 3.20 -8.64
N GLN A 122 -18.02 2.85 -7.36
CA GLN A 122 -18.19 3.80 -6.27
C GLN A 122 -17.02 4.78 -6.19
N GLN A 123 -15.79 4.29 -6.36
CA GLN A 123 -14.62 5.17 -6.39
C GLN A 123 -14.66 6.13 -7.58
N ALA A 124 -15.14 5.68 -8.74
CA ALA A 124 -15.32 6.52 -9.92
C ALA A 124 -16.45 7.56 -9.78
N GLU A 125 -17.47 7.28 -8.95
CA GLU A 125 -18.51 8.23 -8.56
C GLU A 125 -18.00 9.29 -7.58
N GLY A 126 -16.79 9.13 -7.03
CA GLY A 126 -16.16 10.10 -6.12
C GLY A 126 -16.27 9.71 -4.64
N TYR A 127 -16.75 8.51 -4.32
CA TYR A 127 -16.76 8.04 -2.93
C TYR A 127 -15.35 7.71 -2.43
N VAL A 128 -15.08 8.15 -1.21
CA VAL A 128 -13.78 7.99 -0.55
C VAL A 128 -13.94 7.50 0.90
N LEU A 129 -12.99 6.71 1.38
CA LEU A 129 -12.83 6.40 2.81
C LEU A 129 -11.76 7.33 3.40
N THR A 130 -12.19 8.20 4.32
CA THR A 130 -11.35 9.27 4.91
C THR A 130 -10.29 8.77 5.88
#